data_AF-A0A928S9J6-F1
#
_entry.id   AF-A0A928S9J6-F1
#
_cell.length_a   1.000
_cell.length_b   1.000
_cell.length_c   1.000
_cell.angle_alpha   90.00
_cell.angle_beta   90.00
_cell.angle_gamma   90.00
#
_symmetry.space_group_name_H-M   'P 1'
#
loop_
_entity.id
_entity.type
_entity.pdbx_description
1 polymer ?
#
loop_
_entity_poly.entity_id
_entity_poly.type
_entity_poly.pdbx_seq_one_letter_code
_entity_poly.pdbx_strand_id
1 'polypeptide(L)'
;MSTTEIKAFFESLHQHKKYVLEAGLLVGGIPEEQLFNHDASKFMEAEYPHYARQFHGDRGDPHGFALAWLHHIHHNPHHWQHWVFPDGYASAGSRSEGGVMPMPERYLREMVADWLGASLAYTGSWDMSPWLNRHLAEMKLHSETRTMLAEVLASLGYRSADGSPHLTLLDWSKYPEHR
;
A
#
# COMPACT_ATOMS: atom_id res chain seq x y z
N MET A 1 19.33 14.85 -11.80
CA MET A 1 18.24 14.13 -12.46
C MET A 1 18.00 14.74 -13.81
N SER A 2 17.75 13.93 -14.82
CA SER A 2 17.37 14.41 -16.15
C SER A 2 15.90 14.83 -16.18
N THR A 3 15.54 15.72 -17.12
CA THR A 3 14.14 16.10 -17.37
C THR A 3 13.27 14.88 -17.71
N THR A 4 13.87 13.86 -18.35
CA THR A 4 13.21 12.61 -18.71
C THR A 4 12.82 11.79 -17.48
N GLU A 5 13.72 11.65 -16.50
CA GLU A 5 13.45 10.94 -15.23
C GLU A 5 12.29 11.58 -14.45
N ILE A 6 12.30 12.91 -14.35
CA ILE A 6 11.28 13.68 -13.66
C ILE A 6 9.91 13.49 -14.32
N LYS A 7 9.86 13.51 -15.65
CA LYS A 7 8.62 13.32 -16.41
C LYS A 7 8.10 11.89 -16.29
N ALA A 8 8.97 10.89 -16.44
CA ALA A 8 8.59 9.49 -16.30
C ALA A 8 8.04 9.19 -14.89
N PHE A 9 8.68 9.75 -13.84
CA PHE A 9 8.16 9.61 -12.48
C PHE A 9 6.80 10.28 -12.31
N PHE A 10 6.64 11.51 -12.80
CA PHE A 10 5.36 12.22 -12.77
C PHE A 10 4.23 11.39 -13.38
N GLU A 11 4.44 10.86 -14.58
CA GLU A 11 3.47 10.04 -15.31
C GLU A 11 3.16 8.74 -14.54
N SER A 12 4.19 8.04 -14.04
CA SER A 12 3.99 6.82 -13.26
C SER A 12 3.23 7.06 -11.94
N LEU A 13 3.51 8.17 -11.25
CA LEU A 13 2.86 8.53 -10.00
C LEU A 13 1.38 8.89 -10.22
N HIS A 14 1.07 9.65 -11.28
CA HIS A 14 -0.33 9.96 -11.62
C HIS A 14 -1.10 8.71 -12.02
N GLN A 15 -0.46 7.81 -12.77
CA GLN A 15 -1.07 6.56 -13.18
C GLN A 15 -1.36 5.65 -11.98
N HIS A 16 -0.42 5.52 -11.03
CA HIS A 16 -0.63 4.81 -9.77
C HIS A 16 -1.80 5.41 -8.98
N LYS A 17 -1.79 6.73 -8.74
CA LYS A 17 -2.89 7.41 -8.03
C LYS A 17 -4.26 7.18 -8.67
N LYS A 18 -4.33 7.15 -10.01
CA LYS A 18 -5.57 6.81 -10.73
C LYS A 18 -6.01 5.37 -10.43
N TYR A 19 -5.10 4.40 -10.47
CA TYR A 19 -5.44 3.01 -10.15
C TYR A 19 -5.84 2.82 -8.69
N VAL A 20 -5.22 3.55 -7.75
CA VAL A 20 -5.63 3.52 -6.34
C VAL A 20 -7.01 4.13 -6.14
N LEU A 21 -7.37 5.17 -6.89
CA LEU A 21 -8.74 5.70 -6.88
C LEU A 21 -9.74 4.64 -7.37
N GLU A 22 -9.47 3.99 -8.51
CA GLU A 22 -10.32 2.91 -9.04
C GLU A 22 -10.43 1.72 -8.09
N ALA A 23 -9.31 1.28 -7.52
CA ALA A 23 -9.27 0.25 -6.49
C ALA A 23 -10.01 0.68 -5.22
N GLY A 24 -9.89 1.94 -4.80
CA GLY A 24 -10.54 2.47 -3.62
C GLY A 24 -12.07 2.45 -3.73
N LEU A 25 -12.61 2.74 -4.92
CA LEU A 25 -14.03 2.60 -5.21
C LEU A 25 -14.49 1.13 -5.17
N LEU A 26 -13.64 0.20 -5.60
CA LEU A 26 -13.90 -1.24 -5.53
C LEU A 26 -13.86 -1.77 -4.09
N VAL A 27 -12.84 -1.40 -3.32
CA VAL A 27 -12.65 -1.80 -1.92
C VAL A 27 -13.77 -1.23 -1.05
N GLY A 28 -14.19 0.02 -1.32
CA GLY A 28 -15.23 0.74 -0.59
C GLY A 28 -14.82 1.09 0.84
N GLY A 29 -15.56 2.01 1.47
CA GLY A 29 -15.34 2.40 2.87
C GLY A 29 -14.16 3.35 3.12
N ILE A 30 -13.62 3.97 2.06
CA ILE A 30 -12.55 4.97 2.11
C ILE A 30 -13.17 6.34 1.79
N PRO A 31 -12.94 7.39 2.60
CA PRO A 31 -13.38 8.74 2.24
C PRO A 31 -12.78 9.18 0.90
N GLU A 32 -13.59 9.78 0.03
CA GLU A 32 -13.13 10.23 -1.30
C GLU A 32 -11.94 11.18 -1.21
N GLU A 33 -11.97 12.14 -0.27
CA GLU A 33 -10.85 13.06 0.00
C GLU A 33 -9.56 12.32 0.32
N GLN A 34 -9.62 11.21 1.06
CA GLN A 34 -8.46 10.39 1.39
C GLN A 34 -7.88 9.73 0.12
N LEU A 35 -8.72 9.23 -0.78
CA LEU A 35 -8.28 8.68 -2.07
C LEU A 35 -7.65 9.74 -2.98
N PHE A 36 -8.21 10.95 -3.05
CA PHE A 36 -7.62 12.04 -3.83
C PHE A 36 -6.24 12.46 -3.28
N ASN A 37 -6.11 12.45 -1.95
CA ASN A 37 -4.88 12.81 -1.25
C ASN A 37 -3.86 11.66 -1.12
N HIS A 38 -4.19 10.46 -1.61
CA HIS A 38 -3.30 9.29 -1.58
C HIS A 38 -1.89 9.67 -2.08
N ASP A 39 -0.87 9.40 -1.28
CA ASP A 39 0.54 9.67 -1.60
C ASP A 39 0.86 11.13 -1.97
N ALA A 40 0.09 12.11 -1.49
CA ALA A 40 0.38 13.51 -1.77
C ALA A 40 1.79 13.94 -1.33
N SER A 41 2.37 13.25 -0.33
CA SER A 41 3.74 13.52 0.13
C SER A 41 4.80 13.24 -0.92
N LYS A 42 4.54 12.36 -1.90
CA LYS A 42 5.48 12.04 -2.98
C LYS A 42 5.77 13.24 -3.89
N PHE A 43 4.94 14.29 -3.85
CA PHE A 43 5.16 15.56 -4.56
C PHE A 43 6.04 16.57 -3.81
N MET A 44 6.39 16.29 -2.55
CA MET A 44 7.25 17.16 -1.76
C MET A 44 8.74 16.98 -2.10
N GLU A 45 9.54 18.00 -1.85
CA GLU A 45 11.00 17.98 -2.08
C GLU A 45 11.71 16.84 -1.31
N ALA A 46 11.19 16.47 -0.14
CA ALA A 46 11.70 15.38 0.68
C ALA A 46 11.56 14.00 0.04
N GLU A 47 10.69 13.82 -0.96
CA GLU A 47 10.40 12.52 -1.57
C GLU A 47 10.64 12.52 -3.08
N TYR A 48 10.06 13.48 -3.80
CA TYR A 48 9.98 13.47 -5.26
C TYR A 48 11.31 13.17 -5.98
N PRO A 49 12.43 13.88 -5.71
CA PRO A 49 13.67 13.65 -6.43
C PRO A 49 14.31 12.29 -6.14
N HIS A 50 14.11 11.76 -4.94
CA HIS A 50 14.69 10.48 -4.55
C HIS A 50 13.91 9.31 -5.16
N TYR A 51 12.58 9.41 -5.18
CA TYR A 51 11.73 8.43 -5.88
C TYR A 51 11.95 8.47 -7.40
N ALA A 52 11.99 9.66 -8.02
CA ALA A 52 12.21 9.78 -9.46
C ALA A 52 13.53 9.13 -9.87
N ARG A 53 14.61 9.37 -9.12
CA ARG A 53 15.91 8.73 -9.38
C ARG A 53 15.88 7.23 -9.13
N GLN A 54 15.21 6.76 -8.07
CA GLN A 54 15.13 5.35 -7.73
C GLN A 54 14.39 4.52 -8.78
N PHE A 55 13.26 5.02 -9.27
CA PHE A 55 12.39 4.25 -10.15
C PHE A 55 12.67 4.48 -11.65
N HIS A 56 13.17 5.66 -12.02
CA HIS A 56 13.35 6.05 -13.42
C HIS A 56 14.75 6.55 -13.78
N GLY A 57 15.66 6.65 -12.82
CA GLY A 57 17.04 7.13 -13.03
C GLY A 57 18.12 6.10 -12.74
N ASP A 58 19.31 6.59 -12.38
CA ASP A 58 20.53 5.78 -12.17
C ASP A 58 20.58 5.02 -10.83
N ARG A 59 19.62 5.26 -9.93
CA ARG A 59 19.60 4.72 -8.56
C ARG A 59 20.83 5.06 -7.72
N GLY A 60 21.56 6.12 -8.07
CA GLY A 60 22.80 6.55 -7.44
C GLY A 60 22.63 7.29 -6.10
N ASP A 61 21.45 7.24 -5.47
CA ASP A 61 21.15 7.90 -4.19
C ASP A 61 20.36 6.98 -3.23
N PRO A 62 20.96 5.86 -2.79
CA PRO A 62 20.28 4.92 -1.91
C PRO A 62 19.97 5.51 -0.53
N HIS A 63 20.81 6.42 -0.01
CA HIS A 63 20.58 7.07 1.28
C HIS A 63 19.44 8.09 1.20
N GLY A 64 19.40 8.94 0.18
CA GLY A 64 18.29 9.86 -0.04
C GLY A 64 16.97 9.12 -0.26
N PHE A 65 17.00 8.00 -1.01
CA PHE A 65 15.82 7.14 -1.14
C PHE A 65 15.37 6.52 0.18
N ALA A 66 16.29 6.06 1.02
CA ALA A 66 15.93 5.51 2.34
C ALA A 66 15.28 6.58 3.25
N LEU A 67 15.79 7.81 3.25
CA LEU A 67 15.18 8.93 3.98
C LEU A 67 13.81 9.31 3.43
N ALA A 68 13.66 9.36 2.10
CA ALA A 68 12.39 9.61 1.43
C ALA A 68 11.36 8.52 1.76
N TRP A 69 11.75 7.25 1.72
CA TRP A 69 10.90 6.12 2.08
C TRP A 69 10.46 6.19 3.55
N LEU A 70 11.37 6.52 4.47
CA LEU A 70 11.05 6.69 5.89
C LEU A 70 10.05 7.83 6.11
N HIS A 71 10.28 8.98 5.45
CA HIS A 71 9.36 10.11 5.48
C HIS A 71 7.97 9.70 4.97
N HIS A 72 7.94 8.96 3.86
CA HIS A 72 6.73 8.52 3.19
C HIS A 72 5.86 7.61 4.05
N ILE A 73 6.41 6.52 4.59
CA ILE A 73 5.66 5.57 5.42
C ILE A 73 5.16 6.18 6.74
N HIS A 74 5.82 7.23 7.23
CA HIS A 74 5.40 7.93 8.45
C HIS A 74 4.51 9.14 8.19
N HIS A 75 4.38 9.62 6.94
CA HIS A 75 3.39 10.64 6.56
C HIS A 75 2.08 10.05 6.03
N ASN A 76 2.10 8.83 5.49
CA ASN A 76 0.93 8.20 4.88
C ASN A 76 0.43 7.03 5.74
N PRO A 77 -0.68 7.19 6.50
CA PRO A 77 -1.10 6.19 7.48
C PRO A 77 -1.64 4.89 6.90
N HIS A 78 -1.80 4.78 5.57
CA HIS A 78 -2.15 3.51 4.93
C HIS A 78 -0.95 2.54 4.89
N HIS A 79 0.28 2.97 5.16
CA HIS A 79 1.39 2.04 5.36
C HIS A 79 1.33 1.40 6.74
N TRP A 80 1.42 0.07 6.83
CA TRP A 80 1.40 -0.61 8.13
C TRP A 80 2.54 -0.18 9.05
N GLN A 81 3.70 0.17 8.49
CA GLN A 81 4.86 0.66 9.23
C GLN A 81 4.57 1.96 9.99
N HIS A 82 3.58 2.75 9.57
CA HIS A 82 3.12 3.95 10.27
C HIS A 82 2.68 3.64 11.71
N TRP A 83 2.15 2.44 11.93
CA TRP A 83 1.50 2.03 13.19
C TRP A 83 2.41 1.19 14.08
N VAL A 84 3.71 1.14 13.80
CA VAL A 84 4.69 0.33 14.52
C VAL A 84 5.64 1.22 15.30
N PHE A 85 5.75 0.95 16.60
CA PHE A 85 6.83 1.47 17.43
C PHE A 85 8.09 0.63 17.22
N PRO A 86 9.18 1.20 16.63
CA PRO A 86 10.37 0.42 16.30
C PRO A 86 11.09 -0.17 17.51
N ASP A 87 10.97 0.48 18.67
CA ASP A 87 11.53 0.05 19.95
C ASP A 87 10.58 -0.86 20.76
N GLY A 88 9.42 -1.21 20.20
CA GLY A 88 8.43 -2.05 20.86
C GLY A 88 7.64 -1.32 21.95
N TYR A 89 7.65 0.02 21.97
CA TYR A 89 6.93 0.80 22.98
C TYR A 89 5.44 0.42 23.05
N ALA A 90 4.97 0.12 24.27
CA ALA A 90 3.58 -0.13 24.57
C ALA A 90 3.26 0.44 25.96
N SER A 91 2.37 1.43 26.02
CA SER A 91 1.94 1.99 27.29
C SER A 91 0.94 1.06 27.98
N ALA A 92 1.02 0.96 29.31
CA ALA A 92 0.12 0.13 30.10
C ALA A 92 -1.34 0.57 29.89
N GLY A 93 -2.22 -0.39 29.59
CA GLY A 93 -3.63 -0.13 29.31
C GLY A 93 -3.92 0.39 27.90
N SER A 94 -2.91 0.54 27.03
CA SER A 94 -3.14 0.80 25.61
C SER A 94 -3.60 -0.44 24.86
N ARG A 95 -4.08 -0.21 23.64
CA ARG A 95 -4.41 -1.25 22.66
C ARG A 95 -3.20 -1.70 21.84
N SER A 96 -1.97 -1.41 22.28
CA SER A 96 -0.76 -1.83 21.56
C SER A 96 -0.48 -3.32 21.80
N GLU A 97 -0.19 -4.07 20.74
CA GLU A 97 0.24 -5.46 20.79
C GLU A 97 1.67 -5.56 20.26
N GLY A 98 2.64 -5.86 21.13
CA GLY A 98 4.04 -6.00 20.72
C GLY A 98 4.64 -4.75 20.07
N GLY A 99 4.17 -3.55 20.45
CA GLY A 99 4.58 -2.28 19.85
C GLY A 99 3.85 -1.95 18.55
N VAL A 100 2.72 -2.58 18.26
CA VAL A 100 1.91 -2.31 17.06
C VAL A 100 0.53 -1.82 17.46
N MET A 101 0.10 -0.70 16.88
CA MET A 101 -1.23 -0.13 17.09
C MET A 101 -2.26 -0.72 16.11
N PRO A 102 -3.54 -0.84 16.52
CA PRO A 102 -4.61 -1.19 15.59
C PRO A 102 -4.76 -0.07 14.54
N MET A 103 -4.72 -0.46 13.27
CA MET A 103 -4.87 0.47 12.15
C MET A 103 -6.36 0.79 11.98
N PRO A 104 -6.76 2.07 11.88
CA PRO A 104 -8.12 2.45 11.54
C PRO A 104 -8.56 1.88 10.19
N GLU A 105 -9.81 1.42 10.11
CA GLU A 105 -10.36 0.73 8.93
C GLU A 105 -10.18 1.50 7.61
N ARG A 106 -10.40 2.82 7.63
CA ARG A 106 -10.23 3.66 6.42
C ARG A 106 -8.82 3.60 5.83
N TYR A 107 -7.79 3.45 6.67
CA TYR A 107 -6.40 3.37 6.22
C TYR A 107 -6.02 1.94 5.81
N LEU A 108 -6.60 0.93 6.45
CA LEU A 108 -6.45 -0.46 6.03
C LEU A 108 -7.05 -0.69 4.64
N ARG A 109 -8.22 -0.10 4.38
CA ARG A 109 -8.87 -0.16 3.07
C ARG A 109 -8.05 0.59 2.02
N GLU A 110 -7.51 1.76 2.34
CA GLU A 110 -6.58 2.47 1.45
C GLU A 110 -5.31 1.65 1.20
N MET A 111 -4.77 0.96 2.21
CA MET A 111 -3.60 0.08 2.05
C MET A 111 -3.86 -1.04 1.03
N VAL A 112 -5.05 -1.65 1.10
CA VAL A 112 -5.45 -2.69 0.13
C VAL A 112 -5.66 -2.09 -1.27
N ALA A 113 -6.22 -0.88 -1.36
CA ALA A 113 -6.37 -0.17 -2.63
C ALA A 113 -5.01 0.21 -3.25
N ASP A 114 -4.05 0.63 -2.42
CA ASP A 114 -2.66 0.88 -2.83
C ASP A 114 -2.02 -0.38 -3.41
N TRP A 115 -2.16 -1.53 -2.75
CA TRP A 115 -1.61 -2.80 -3.26
C TRP A 115 -2.24 -3.24 -4.58
N LEU A 116 -3.55 -3.07 -4.74
CA LEU A 116 -4.25 -3.34 -6.00
C LEU A 116 -3.75 -2.41 -7.11
N GLY A 117 -3.65 -1.10 -6.84
CA GLY A 117 -3.15 -0.11 -7.79
C GLY A 117 -1.69 -0.36 -8.20
N ALA A 118 -0.85 -0.73 -7.23
CA ALA A 118 0.55 -1.08 -7.48
C ALA A 118 0.66 -2.37 -8.30
N SER A 119 -0.17 -3.38 -8.01
CA SER A 119 -0.22 -4.60 -8.81
C SER A 119 -0.54 -4.28 -10.26
N LEU A 120 -1.60 -3.51 -10.51
CA LEU A 120 -1.96 -3.12 -11.88
C LEU A 120 -0.83 -2.33 -12.56
N ALA A 121 -0.20 -1.39 -11.85
CA ALA A 121 0.90 -0.60 -12.39
C ALA A 121 2.13 -1.43 -12.78
N TYR A 122 2.47 -2.47 -11.99
CA TYR A 122 3.69 -3.25 -12.20
C TYR A 122 3.50 -4.50 -13.04
N THR A 123 2.32 -5.14 -12.99
CA THR A 123 2.07 -6.43 -13.66
C THR A 123 1.04 -6.33 -14.77
N GLY A 124 0.31 -5.20 -14.87
CA GLY A 124 -0.82 -5.07 -15.77
C GLY A 124 -2.04 -5.87 -15.32
N SER A 125 -2.11 -6.31 -14.05
CA SER A 125 -3.22 -7.06 -13.49
C SER A 125 -3.56 -6.63 -12.07
N TRP A 126 -4.86 -6.64 -11.74
CA TRP A 126 -5.37 -6.43 -10.38
C TRP A 126 -5.07 -7.59 -9.41
N ASP A 127 -4.56 -8.72 -9.91
CA ASP A 127 -4.23 -9.87 -9.06
C ASP A 127 -2.93 -9.64 -8.27
N MET A 128 -3.08 -9.25 -7.00
CA MET A 128 -1.97 -9.10 -6.06
C MET A 128 -1.58 -10.41 -5.36
N SER A 129 -2.18 -11.56 -5.68
CA SER A 129 -1.89 -12.85 -5.03
C SER A 129 -0.39 -13.19 -4.96
N PRO A 130 0.40 -13.06 -6.04
CA PRO A 130 1.83 -13.36 -5.97
C PRO A 130 2.58 -12.47 -4.98
N TRP A 131 2.20 -11.20 -4.88
CA TRP A 131 2.83 -10.25 -3.97
C TRP A 131 2.38 -10.49 -2.52
N LEU A 132 1.08 -10.66 -2.28
CA LEU A 132 0.53 -10.95 -0.95
C LEU A 132 1.19 -12.18 -0.33
N ASN A 133 1.29 -13.27 -1.09
CA ASN A 133 1.85 -14.54 -0.62
C ASN A 133 3.33 -14.47 -0.25
N ARG A 134 4.06 -13.46 -0.73
CA ARG A 134 5.46 -13.23 -0.36
C ARG A 134 5.63 -12.32 0.85
N HIS A 135 4.75 -11.33 1.05
CA HIS A 135 4.99 -10.25 2.00
C HIS A 135 4.06 -10.25 3.22
N LEU A 136 2.85 -10.83 3.11
CA LEU A 136 1.83 -10.71 4.16
C LEU A 136 2.28 -11.29 5.51
N ALA A 137 3.04 -12.39 5.48
CA ALA A 137 3.61 -13.03 6.68
C ALA A 137 4.68 -12.17 7.37
N GLU A 138 5.36 -11.29 6.63
CA GLU A 138 6.43 -10.43 7.14
C GLU A 138 5.89 -9.13 7.78
N MET A 139 4.66 -8.74 7.43
CA MET A 139 4.04 -7.53 7.96
C MET A 139 3.77 -7.65 9.46
N LYS A 140 4.15 -6.62 10.22
CA LYS A 140 3.83 -6.50 11.65
C LYS A 140 2.49 -5.77 11.79
N LEU A 141 1.42 -6.55 11.94
CA LEU A 141 0.07 -6.05 12.11
C LEU A 141 -0.48 -6.46 13.47
N HIS A 142 -1.19 -5.54 14.13
CA HIS A 142 -2.03 -5.80 15.29
C HIS A 142 -3.11 -6.85 14.95
N SER A 143 -3.52 -7.67 15.92
CA SER A 143 -4.48 -8.76 15.74
C SER A 143 -5.78 -8.31 15.06
N GLU A 144 -6.41 -7.24 15.55
CA GLU A 144 -7.61 -6.64 14.93
C GLU A 144 -7.39 -6.21 13.48
N THR A 145 -6.25 -5.58 13.19
CA THR A 145 -5.88 -5.19 11.82
C THR A 145 -5.77 -6.42 10.92
N ARG A 146 -5.23 -7.54 11.41
CA ARG A 146 -5.14 -8.80 10.65
C ARG A 146 -6.51 -9.39 10.35
N THR A 147 -7.40 -9.42 11.34
CA THR A 147 -8.78 -9.91 11.15
C THR A 147 -9.50 -9.08 10.10
N MET A 148 -9.46 -7.75 10.22
CA MET A 148 -10.08 -6.84 9.26
C MET A 148 -9.47 -6.98 7.86
N LEU A 149 -8.16 -7.16 7.76
CA LEU A 149 -7.49 -7.38 6.48
C LEU A 149 -7.99 -8.66 5.81
N ALA A 150 -8.11 -9.75 6.56
CA ALA A 150 -8.65 -11.00 6.05
C ALA A 150 -10.08 -10.86 5.53
N GLU A 151 -10.94 -10.11 6.24
CA GLU A 151 -12.31 -9.81 5.83
C GLU A 151 -12.36 -8.97 4.55
N VAL A 152 -11.55 -7.91 4.45
CA VAL A 152 -11.47 -7.06 3.25
C VAL A 152 -10.97 -7.87 2.04
N LEU A 153 -9.90 -8.65 2.19
CA LEU A 153 -9.39 -9.52 1.13
C LEU A 153 -10.43 -10.56 0.71
N ALA A 154 -11.13 -11.16 1.66
CA ALA A 154 -12.21 -12.08 1.36
C ALA A 154 -13.36 -11.39 0.63
N SER A 155 -13.71 -10.15 1.00
CA SER A 155 -14.72 -9.37 0.29
C SER A 155 -14.33 -9.07 -1.15
N LEU A 156 -13.03 -9.01 -1.47
CA LEU A 156 -12.50 -8.78 -2.82
C LEU A 156 -12.35 -10.06 -3.66
N GLY A 157 -12.64 -11.24 -3.10
CA GLY A 157 -12.56 -12.50 -3.83
C GLY A 157 -11.27 -13.31 -3.61
N TYR A 158 -10.39 -12.86 -2.70
CA TYR A 158 -9.21 -13.63 -2.32
C TYR A 158 -9.59 -14.76 -1.36
N ARG A 159 -9.13 -15.99 -1.64
CA ARG A 159 -9.37 -17.17 -0.79
C ARG A 159 -8.12 -18.03 -0.75
N SER A 160 -8.01 -18.85 0.30
CA SER A 160 -7.13 -20.02 0.26
C SER A 160 -7.73 -21.06 -0.67
N ALA A 161 -6.97 -21.49 -1.68
CA ALA A 161 -7.45 -22.45 -2.68
C ALA A 161 -7.53 -23.89 -2.15
N ASP A 162 -6.76 -24.21 -1.11
CA ASP A 162 -6.49 -25.59 -0.64
C ASP A 162 -6.32 -25.70 0.89
N GLY A 163 -6.68 -24.65 1.64
CA GLY A 163 -6.42 -24.55 3.08
C GLY A 163 -5.00 -24.13 3.42
N SER A 164 -4.12 -23.89 2.43
CA SER A 164 -2.82 -23.26 2.65
C SER A 164 -2.95 -21.79 3.08
N PRO A 165 -1.91 -21.18 3.66
CA PRO A 165 -1.92 -19.73 3.92
C PRO A 165 -1.87 -18.88 2.64
N HIS A 166 -1.76 -19.50 1.46
CA HIS A 166 -1.67 -18.78 0.20
C HIS A 166 -3.04 -18.30 -0.27
N LEU A 167 -3.14 -17.00 -0.53
CA LEU A 167 -4.32 -16.37 -1.08
C LEU A 167 -4.24 -16.36 -2.60
N THR A 168 -5.36 -16.67 -3.24
CA THR A 168 -5.57 -16.57 -4.69
C THR A 168 -6.83 -15.75 -4.95
N LEU A 169 -6.78 -14.85 -5.94
CA LEU A 169 -7.97 -14.17 -6.44
C LEU A 169 -8.83 -15.15 -7.26
N LEU A 170 -10.00 -15.50 -6.73
CA LEU A 170 -10.91 -16.48 -7.36
C LEU A 170 -12.19 -15.86 -7.92
N ASP A 171 -12.62 -14.71 -7.40
CA ASP A 171 -13.81 -14.00 -7.88
C ASP A 171 -13.41 -12.75 -8.67
N TRP A 172 -13.46 -12.88 -10.00
CA TRP A 172 -13.12 -11.81 -10.92
C TRP A 172 -14.30 -10.90 -11.30
N SER A 173 -15.53 -11.23 -10.87
CA SER A 173 -16.75 -10.52 -11.28
C SER A 173 -16.77 -9.02 -10.91
N LYS A 174 -15.89 -8.63 -9.98
CA LYS A 174 -15.80 -7.27 -9.45
C LYS A 174 -14.85 -6.38 -10.24
N TYR A 175 -13.94 -6.96 -11.02
CA TYR A 175 -12.80 -6.27 -11.62
C TYR A 175 -13.13 -5.78 -13.05
N PRO A 176 -12.59 -4.63 -13.47
CA PRO A 176 -12.94 -4.00 -14.76
C PRO A 176 -12.69 -4.86 -16.00
N GLU A 177 -11.68 -5.74 -15.97
CA GLU A 177 -11.31 -6.58 -17.13
C GLU A 177 -12.33 -7.70 -17.43
N HIS A 178 -13.34 -7.87 -16.56
CA HIS A 178 -14.40 -8.86 -16.69
C HIS A 178 -15.82 -8.26 -16.67
N ARG A 179 -15.96 -6.93 -16.83
CA ARG A 179 -17.26 -6.26 -16.99
C ARG A 179 -17.62 -6.02 -18.46
#